data_AF-A0A2P2JZR9-F1
#
_entry.id   AF-A0A2P2JZR9-F1
#
_cell.length_a   1.000
_cell.length_b   1.000
_cell.length_c   1.000
_cell.angle_alpha   90.00
_cell.angle_beta   90.00
_cell.angle_gamma   90.00
#
_symmetry.space_group_name_H-M   'P 1'
#
loop_
_entity.id
_entity.type
_entity.pdbx_description
1 polymer ?
#
loop_
_entity_poly.entity_id
_entity_poly.type
_entity_poly.pdbx_seq_one_letter_code
_entity_poly.pdbx_strand_id
1 'polypeptide(L)'
;MDPKGILEMLLIFLEDRGDGMLFPPTLDSNIDSTDRILPFLGRWKGRSITKRSGVYGATFAKADTAASLKINDNGQLIQDIASTSDGHDVTSNVHWTGTTADNLVTFDGGYQMTLLPGGMYMGCPCDIAKSVAESKSFHLEFCWLEAPGKRQKLVRTYDVEGLAVSSTYFSESKL
;
A
#
# COMPACT_ATOMS: atom_id res chain seq x y z
N MET A 1 -6.11 3.17 -14.68
CA MET A 1 -7.21 2.20 -14.82
C MET A 1 -7.84 2.44 -16.17
N ASP A 2 -8.23 1.39 -16.87
CA ASP A 2 -9.01 1.51 -18.10
C ASP A 2 -10.44 2.01 -17.79
N PRO A 3 -11.26 2.33 -18.81
CA PRO A 3 -12.65 2.76 -18.59
C PRO A 3 -13.56 1.72 -17.90
N LYS A 4 -13.13 0.47 -17.78
CA LYS A 4 -13.85 -0.60 -17.07
C LYS A 4 -13.41 -0.74 -15.62
N GLY A 5 -12.45 0.06 -15.16
CA GLY A 5 -11.96 0.00 -13.79
C GLY A 5 -10.95 -1.12 -13.56
N ILE A 6 -10.29 -1.63 -14.61
CA ILE A 6 -9.19 -2.59 -14.53
C ILE A 6 -7.84 -1.87 -14.64
N LEU A 7 -6.81 -2.36 -13.95
CA LEU A 7 -5.49 -1.75 -14.01
C LEU A 7 -4.87 -1.93 -15.40
N GLU A 8 -4.47 -0.82 -16.02
CA GLU A 8 -3.82 -0.80 -17.35
C GLU A 8 -2.31 -0.54 -17.24
N MET A 9 -1.91 0.43 -16.42
CA MET A 9 -0.52 0.88 -16.30
C MET A 9 -0.26 1.47 -14.91
N LEU A 10 0.97 1.27 -14.42
CA LEU A 10 1.52 1.95 -13.24
C LEU A 10 2.66 2.86 -13.69
N LEU A 11 2.70 4.08 -13.17
CA LEU A 11 3.73 5.07 -13.46
C LEU A 11 4.39 5.50 -12.16
N ILE A 12 5.73 5.55 -12.16
CA ILE A 12 6.52 6.05 -11.04
C ILE A 12 7.43 7.15 -11.57
N PHE A 13 7.36 8.31 -10.93
CA PHE A 13 8.33 9.39 -11.12
C PHE A 13 9.25 9.39 -9.91
N LEU A 14 10.53 9.08 -10.14
CA LEU A 14 11.57 9.23 -9.14
C LEU A 14 12.27 10.56 -9.43
N GLU A 15 12.20 11.48 -8.47
CA GLU A 15 12.67 12.86 -8.64
C GLU A 15 13.59 13.23 -7.47
N ASP A 16 14.72 13.85 -7.79
CA ASP A 16 15.62 14.48 -6.82
C ASP A 16 15.60 15.99 -7.05
N ARG A 17 15.39 16.75 -5.98
CA ARG A 17 15.30 18.21 -6.03
C ARG A 17 16.69 18.88 -6.09
N GLY A 18 17.78 18.13 -5.86
CA GLY A 18 19.19 18.56 -5.78
C GLY A 18 19.53 20.04 -6.06
N ASP A 19 20.24 20.69 -5.13
CA ASP A 19 20.76 22.07 -5.26
C ASP A 19 22.01 22.18 -6.18
N GLY A 20 22.28 21.17 -7.03
CA GLY A 20 23.54 20.99 -7.77
C GLY A 20 23.41 20.15 -9.06
N MET A 21 24.51 19.57 -9.56
CA MET A 21 24.53 18.80 -10.81
C MET A 21 23.62 17.56 -10.71
N LEU A 22 22.48 17.61 -11.41
CA LEU A 22 21.44 16.58 -11.35
C LEU A 22 21.80 15.39 -12.24
N PHE A 23 22.01 14.23 -11.62
CA PHE A 23 21.96 12.95 -12.31
C PHE A 23 20.53 12.42 -12.26
N PRO A 24 19.99 11.84 -13.35
CA PRO A 24 18.70 11.17 -13.28
C PRO A 24 18.73 10.10 -12.18
N PRO A 25 17.80 10.13 -11.22
CA PRO A 25 17.81 9.16 -10.15
C PRO A 25 17.46 7.79 -10.74
N THR A 26 18.20 6.77 -10.30
CA THR A 26 18.04 5.41 -10.79
C THR A 26 17.38 4.55 -9.73
N LEU A 27 16.36 3.80 -10.12
CA LEU A 27 15.88 2.68 -9.32
C LEU A 27 16.95 1.59 -9.42
N ASP A 28 17.66 1.35 -8.33
CA ASP A 28 18.77 0.39 -8.30
C ASP A 28 18.26 -1.00 -8.74
N SER A 29 18.75 -1.47 -9.88
CA SER A 29 18.36 -2.74 -10.50
C SER A 29 19.02 -3.94 -9.83
N ASN A 30 19.93 -3.74 -8.88
CA ASN A 30 20.62 -4.85 -8.22
C ASN A 30 19.73 -5.70 -7.28
N ILE A 31 18.47 -5.31 -7.07
CA ILE A 31 17.47 -6.15 -6.39
C ILE A 31 16.71 -7.04 -7.40
N ASP A 32 16.92 -6.87 -8.71
CA ASP A 32 16.16 -7.56 -9.78
C ASP A 32 16.37 -9.08 -9.86
N SER A 33 17.31 -9.67 -9.11
CA SER A 33 17.52 -11.12 -9.07
C SER A 33 16.94 -11.83 -7.84
N THR A 34 16.36 -11.11 -6.89
CA THR A 34 15.85 -11.69 -5.62
C THR A 34 14.38 -11.33 -5.45
N ASP A 35 13.56 -12.31 -5.06
CA ASP A 35 12.11 -12.16 -4.86
C ASP A 35 11.74 -10.81 -4.23
N ARG A 36 11.10 -9.92 -5.03
CA ARG A 36 10.82 -8.52 -4.64
C ARG A 36 9.93 -8.39 -3.41
N ILE A 37 9.25 -9.47 -3.03
CA ILE A 37 8.39 -9.51 -1.85
C ILE A 37 9.19 -9.60 -0.54
N LEU A 38 10.40 -10.17 -0.56
CA LEU A 38 11.19 -10.48 0.63
C LEU A 38 11.41 -9.28 1.55
N PRO A 39 11.75 -8.07 1.05
CA PRO A 39 11.94 -6.92 1.92
C PRO A 39 10.69 -6.56 2.73
N PHE A 40 9.50 -6.80 2.16
CA PHE A 40 8.20 -6.50 2.77
C PHE A 40 7.71 -7.56 3.77
N LEU A 41 8.19 -8.81 3.67
CA LEU A 41 7.84 -9.88 4.61
C LEU A 41 8.30 -9.56 6.03
N GLY A 42 7.58 -10.02 7.03
CA GLY A 42 7.86 -9.81 8.45
C GLY A 42 6.79 -8.97 9.14
N ARG A 43 7.13 -8.46 10.33
CA ARG A 43 6.24 -7.63 11.12
C ARG A 43 6.70 -6.18 11.06
N TRP A 44 5.74 -5.28 10.96
CA TRP A 44 5.91 -3.84 10.86
C TRP A 44 5.06 -3.19 11.93
N LYS A 45 5.59 -2.18 12.59
CA LYS A 45 4.84 -1.37 13.56
C LYS A 45 5.11 0.10 13.30
N GLY A 46 4.09 0.93 13.47
CA GLY A 46 4.22 2.36 13.23
C GLY A 46 3.01 3.15 13.65
N ARG A 47 2.85 4.31 13.00
CA ARG A 47 1.68 5.17 13.17
C ARG A 47 1.09 5.53 11.82
N SER A 48 -0.21 5.75 11.83
CA SER A 48 -0.97 6.26 10.71
C SER A 48 -1.69 7.56 11.04
N ILE A 49 -1.84 8.41 10.04
CA ILE A 49 -2.61 9.66 10.12
C ILE A 49 -3.53 9.72 8.91
N THR A 50 -4.83 9.75 9.16
CA THR A 50 -5.86 9.90 8.13
C THR A 50 -6.31 11.34 8.06
N LYS A 51 -6.26 11.92 6.86
CA LYS A 51 -6.78 13.26 6.56
C LYS A 51 -7.91 13.20 5.55
N ARG A 52 -8.93 14.02 5.75
CA ARG A 52 -10.00 14.22 4.75
C ARG A 52 -9.41 14.86 3.50
N SER A 53 -9.88 14.42 2.33
CA SER A 53 -9.57 15.06 1.05
C SER A 53 -10.00 16.52 1.00
N GLY A 54 -9.25 17.33 0.25
CA GLY A 54 -9.50 18.77 0.06
C GLY A 54 -8.44 19.63 0.76
N VAL A 55 -8.36 20.90 0.35
CA VAL A 55 -7.29 21.83 0.76
C VAL A 55 -7.20 22.03 2.27
N TYR A 56 -8.33 21.99 2.97
CA TYR A 56 -8.36 22.14 4.42
C TYR A 56 -7.63 20.99 5.15
N GLY A 57 -7.64 19.78 4.59
CA GLY A 57 -6.83 18.67 5.07
C GLY A 57 -7.05 18.31 6.55
N ALA A 58 -8.30 18.37 7.02
CA ALA A 58 -8.66 18.06 8.40
C ALA A 58 -8.15 16.68 8.80
N THR A 59 -7.45 16.61 9.94
CA THR A 59 -7.08 15.32 10.52
C THR A 59 -8.35 14.63 11.03
N PHE A 60 -8.63 13.46 10.47
CA PHE A 60 -9.80 12.67 10.79
C PHE A 60 -9.49 11.66 11.89
N ALA A 61 -8.34 10.99 11.78
CA ALA A 61 -7.94 9.95 12.74
C ALA A 61 -6.42 9.82 12.80
N LYS A 62 -5.94 9.36 13.95
CA LYS A 62 -4.58 8.87 14.16
C LYS A 62 -4.69 7.50 14.81
N ALA A 63 -3.76 6.60 14.47
CA ALA A 63 -3.77 5.27 15.04
C ALA A 63 -2.36 4.67 15.08
N ASP A 64 -2.11 3.87 16.10
CA ASP A 64 -0.98 2.95 16.09
C ASP A 64 -1.29 1.80 15.13
N THR A 65 -0.30 1.39 14.35
CA THR A 65 -0.45 0.32 13.34
C THR A 65 0.50 -0.83 13.61
N ALA A 66 0.02 -2.05 13.37
CA ALA A 66 0.85 -3.24 13.30
C ALA A 66 0.45 -4.05 12.07
N ALA A 67 1.40 -4.33 11.19
CA ALA A 67 1.16 -5.12 9.98
C ALA A 67 2.09 -6.33 9.95
N SER A 68 1.57 -7.49 9.56
CA SER A 68 2.33 -8.72 9.36
C SER A 68 2.13 -9.17 7.93
N LEU A 69 3.21 -9.50 7.22
CA LEU A 69 3.16 -10.10 5.91
C LEU A 69 4.03 -11.35 5.91
N LYS A 70 3.47 -12.51 5.56
CA LYS A 70 4.17 -13.80 5.63
C LYS A 70 3.77 -14.68 4.47
N ILE A 71 4.67 -15.58 4.07
CA ILE A 71 4.35 -16.69 3.17
C ILE A 71 4.33 -17.94 4.05
N ASN A 72 3.25 -18.73 3.97
CA ASN A 72 3.16 -20.00 4.71
C ASN A 72 3.87 -21.14 3.96
N ASP A 73 3.95 -22.32 4.58
CA ASP A 73 4.65 -23.48 4.01
C ASP A 73 4.06 -23.95 2.66
N ASN A 74 2.80 -23.59 2.38
CA ASN A 74 2.12 -23.90 1.12
C ASN A 74 2.36 -22.83 0.04
N GLY A 75 3.20 -21.81 0.30
CA GLY A 75 3.45 -20.71 -0.63
C GLY A 75 2.35 -19.65 -0.69
N GLN A 76 1.33 -19.72 0.18
CA GLN A 76 0.25 -18.73 0.24
C GLN A 76 0.70 -17.52 1.06
N LEU A 77 0.40 -16.33 0.57
CA LEU A 77 0.65 -15.08 1.25
C LEU A 77 -0.46 -14.80 2.28
N ILE A 78 -0.07 -14.39 3.48
CA ILE A 78 -0.94 -14.00 4.58
C ILE A 78 -0.57 -12.59 5.00
N GLN A 79 -1.56 -11.70 5.04
CA GLN A 79 -1.43 -10.33 5.49
C GLN A 79 -2.39 -10.06 6.66
N ASP A 80 -1.85 -9.55 7.76
CA ASP A 80 -2.63 -9.05 8.89
C ASP A 80 -2.32 -7.57 9.08
N ILE A 81 -3.35 -6.75 9.27
CA ILE A 81 -3.21 -5.33 9.57
C ILE A 81 -4.09 -5.01 10.77
N ALA A 82 -3.47 -4.53 11.84
CA ALA A 82 -4.13 -4.00 13.02
C ALA A 82 -3.95 -2.48 13.05
N SER A 83 -5.03 -1.77 13.37
CA SER A 83 -5.02 -0.33 13.61
C SER A 83 -5.79 -0.02 14.88
N THR A 84 -5.13 0.60 15.84
CA THR A 84 -5.70 1.00 17.13
C THR A 84 -5.79 2.52 17.18
N SER A 85 -7.02 3.04 17.13
CA SER A 85 -7.27 4.49 17.04
C SER A 85 -6.92 5.21 18.35
N ASP A 86 -6.29 6.38 18.23
CA ASP A 86 -6.06 7.27 19.36
C ASP A 86 -7.42 7.75 19.93
N GLY A 87 -7.62 7.64 21.24
CA GLY A 87 -8.72 8.28 21.97
C GLY A 87 -10.09 7.58 21.90
N HIS A 88 -10.24 6.51 21.12
CA HIS A 88 -11.50 5.78 21.00
C HIS A 88 -11.44 4.31 21.43
N ASP A 89 -10.27 3.79 21.86
CA ASP A 89 -10.03 2.38 22.23
C ASP A 89 -10.56 1.35 21.20
N VAL A 90 -10.78 1.77 19.95
CA VAL A 90 -11.19 0.89 18.86
C VAL A 90 -9.96 0.31 18.21
N THR A 91 -9.90 -1.03 18.13
CA THR A 91 -8.91 -1.75 17.33
C THR A 91 -9.59 -2.50 16.21
N SER A 92 -9.25 -2.16 14.97
CA SER A 92 -9.68 -2.90 13.78
C SER A 92 -8.58 -3.84 13.32
N ASN A 93 -8.94 -5.09 13.03
CA ASN A 93 -8.04 -6.08 12.46
C ASN A 93 -8.57 -6.52 11.09
N VAL A 94 -7.69 -6.53 10.09
CA VAL A 94 -7.97 -7.01 8.75
C VAL A 94 -7.02 -8.16 8.46
N HIS A 95 -7.56 -9.29 8.04
CA HIS A 95 -6.82 -10.49 7.66
C HIS A 95 -7.12 -10.81 6.20
N TRP A 96 -6.09 -10.92 5.39
CA TRP A 96 -6.19 -11.33 3.99
C TRP A 96 -5.24 -12.46 3.65
N THR A 97 -5.70 -13.32 2.75
CA THR A 97 -4.92 -14.37 2.11
C THR A 97 -4.83 -14.09 0.62
N GLY A 98 -3.74 -14.55 0.01
CA GLY A 98 -3.52 -14.38 -1.41
C GLY A 98 -2.42 -15.27 -1.96
N THR A 99 -2.21 -15.17 -3.27
CA THR A 99 -1.17 -15.87 -4.00
C THR A 99 -0.22 -14.88 -4.64
N THR A 100 1.03 -15.30 -4.85
CA THR A 100 2.06 -14.48 -5.52
C THR A 100 2.46 -15.16 -6.82
N ALA A 101 2.44 -14.43 -7.92
CA ALA A 101 2.92 -14.88 -9.23
C ALA A 101 3.54 -13.69 -9.96
N ASP A 102 4.76 -13.84 -10.49
CA ASP A 102 5.43 -12.84 -11.35
C ASP A 102 5.39 -11.40 -10.81
N ASN A 103 5.77 -11.21 -9.53
CA ASN A 103 5.74 -9.92 -8.82
C ASN A 103 4.34 -9.32 -8.60
N LEU A 104 3.27 -10.06 -8.91
CA LEU A 104 1.89 -9.70 -8.61
C LEU A 104 1.36 -10.57 -7.46
N VAL A 105 0.89 -9.90 -6.41
CA VAL A 105 0.11 -10.53 -5.36
C VAL A 105 -1.37 -10.32 -5.67
N THR A 106 -2.15 -11.41 -5.65
CA THR A 106 -3.62 -11.37 -5.79
C THR A 106 -4.24 -11.91 -4.52
N PHE A 107 -5.00 -11.07 -3.83
CA PHE A 107 -5.73 -11.44 -2.61
C PHE A 107 -7.12 -11.98 -2.95
N ASP A 108 -7.58 -12.95 -2.18
CA ASP A 108 -8.86 -13.63 -2.38
C ASP A 108 -10.06 -12.66 -2.28
N GLY A 109 -9.88 -11.52 -1.62
CA GLY A 109 -10.86 -10.43 -1.50
C GLY A 109 -10.99 -9.52 -2.73
N GLY A 110 -10.27 -9.80 -3.83
CA GLY A 110 -10.32 -8.97 -5.06
C GLY A 110 -9.46 -7.70 -4.99
N TYR A 111 -8.40 -7.74 -4.18
CA TYR A 111 -7.36 -6.72 -4.12
C TYR A 111 -6.06 -7.29 -4.70
N GLN A 112 -5.22 -6.45 -5.28
CA GLN A 112 -3.93 -6.87 -5.83
C GLN A 112 -2.84 -5.87 -5.48
N MET A 113 -1.60 -6.37 -5.40
CA MET A 113 -0.41 -5.59 -5.14
C MET A 113 0.68 -5.97 -6.14
N THR A 114 1.12 -5.01 -6.95
CA THR A 114 2.25 -5.18 -7.88
C THR A 114 3.53 -4.73 -7.21
N LEU A 115 4.52 -5.63 -7.14
CA LEU A 115 5.84 -5.40 -6.57
C LEU A 115 6.76 -4.78 -7.62
N LEU A 116 7.30 -3.61 -7.29
CA LEU A 116 8.04 -2.75 -8.21
C LEU A 116 9.52 -2.69 -7.80
N PRO A 117 10.42 -2.29 -8.72
CA PRO A 117 11.82 -2.04 -8.39
C PRO A 117 11.99 -0.99 -7.28
N GLY A 118 13.18 -0.92 -6.67
CA GLY A 118 13.50 0.12 -5.67
C GLY A 118 12.76 -0.01 -4.34
N GLY A 119 12.28 -1.21 -3.99
CA GLY A 119 11.57 -1.44 -2.74
C GLY A 119 10.19 -0.79 -2.69
N MET A 120 9.52 -0.71 -3.84
CA MET A 120 8.18 -0.16 -3.96
C MET A 120 7.13 -1.23 -4.23
N TYR A 121 5.89 -0.94 -3.87
CA TYR A 121 4.73 -1.64 -4.42
C TYR A 121 3.56 -0.68 -4.60
N MET A 122 2.64 -1.05 -5.50
CA MET A 122 1.36 -0.36 -5.66
C MET A 122 0.22 -1.36 -5.54
N GLY A 123 -0.76 -1.02 -4.71
CA GLY A 123 -1.95 -1.82 -4.43
C GLY A 123 -3.22 -1.17 -4.97
N CYS A 124 -4.15 -1.98 -5.48
CA CYS A 124 -5.46 -1.55 -5.97
C CYS A 124 -6.45 -2.72 -6.03
N PRO A 125 -7.77 -2.49 -6.14
CA PRO A 125 -8.72 -3.54 -6.46
C PRO A 125 -8.44 -4.12 -7.85
N CYS A 126 -8.70 -5.41 -8.04
CA CYS A 126 -8.61 -6.04 -9.36
C CYS A 126 -9.64 -5.46 -10.34
N ASP A 127 -10.83 -5.10 -9.83
CA ASP A 127 -11.92 -4.51 -10.59
C ASP A 127 -12.63 -3.45 -9.72
N ILE A 128 -12.41 -2.17 -10.06
CA ILE A 128 -13.06 -1.05 -9.39
C ILE A 128 -14.55 -0.99 -9.74
N ALA A 129 -14.95 -1.31 -10.97
CA ALA A 129 -16.36 -1.29 -11.36
C ALA A 129 -17.18 -2.30 -10.55
N LYS A 130 -16.59 -3.45 -10.19
CA LYS A 130 -17.20 -4.39 -9.25
C LYS A 130 -17.39 -3.78 -7.85
N SER A 131 -16.40 -3.03 -7.34
CA SER A 131 -16.52 -2.36 -6.04
C SER A 131 -17.66 -1.35 -6.04
N VAL A 132 -17.77 -0.54 -7.10
CA VAL A 132 -18.86 0.44 -7.29
C VAL A 132 -20.22 -0.26 -7.43
N ALA A 133 -20.30 -1.29 -8.27
CA ALA A 133 -21.54 -2.05 -8.48
C ALA A 133 -22.06 -2.72 -7.20
N GLU A 134 -21.14 -3.15 -6.31
CA GLU A 134 -21.46 -3.72 -5.01
C GLU A 134 -21.64 -2.67 -3.90
N SER A 135 -21.60 -1.37 -4.23
CA SER A 135 -21.68 -0.26 -3.28
C SER A 135 -20.65 -0.36 -2.15
N LYS A 136 -19.42 -0.73 -2.49
CA LYS A 136 -18.30 -0.86 -1.55
C LYS A 136 -17.28 0.23 -1.78
N SER A 137 -16.80 0.81 -0.68
CA SER A 137 -15.59 1.63 -0.69
C SER A 137 -14.39 0.80 -1.10
N PHE A 138 -13.41 1.45 -1.71
CA PHE A 138 -12.14 0.84 -2.10
C PHE A 138 -10.98 1.80 -1.82
N HIS A 139 -9.75 1.32 -1.98
CA HIS A 139 -8.57 2.15 -1.82
C HIS A 139 -7.49 1.81 -2.84
N LEU A 140 -6.62 2.78 -3.07
CA LEU A 140 -5.34 2.59 -3.75
C LEU A 140 -4.23 2.76 -2.73
N GLU A 141 -3.11 2.08 -2.94
CA GLU A 141 -1.99 2.09 -2.02
C GLU A 141 -0.68 2.24 -2.77
N PHE A 142 0.21 3.07 -2.23
CA PHE A 142 1.60 3.12 -2.63
C PHE A 142 2.46 2.91 -1.39
N CYS A 143 3.47 2.06 -1.50
CA CYS A 143 4.45 1.84 -0.45
C CYS A 143 5.85 1.99 -1.01
N TRP A 144 6.74 2.57 -0.20
CA TRP A 144 8.16 2.65 -0.50
C TRP A 144 8.99 2.37 0.75
N LEU A 145 9.95 1.46 0.61
CA LEU A 145 11.00 1.18 1.58
C LEU A 145 12.09 2.25 1.48
N GLU A 146 12.03 3.28 2.31
CA GLU A 146 13.03 4.35 2.33
C GLU A 146 14.42 3.85 2.77
N ALA A 147 14.44 2.86 3.66
CA ALA A 147 15.67 2.25 4.16
C ALA A 147 15.37 0.81 4.61
N PRO A 148 16.39 -0.05 4.77
CA PRO A 148 16.21 -1.37 5.35
C PRO A 148 15.48 -1.28 6.71
N GLY A 149 14.32 -1.93 6.78
CA GLY A 149 13.49 -1.94 7.99
C GLY A 149 12.68 -0.66 8.24
N LYS A 150 12.63 0.30 7.31
CA LYS A 150 11.76 1.49 7.39
C LYS A 150 10.96 1.64 6.09
N ARG A 151 9.66 1.86 6.22
CA ARG A 151 8.80 2.10 5.06
C ARG A 151 7.79 3.20 5.32
N GLN A 152 7.39 3.84 4.25
CA GLN A 152 6.24 4.72 4.21
C GLN A 152 5.17 4.12 3.32
N LYS A 153 3.91 4.33 3.70
CA LYS A 153 2.76 3.98 2.85
C LYS A 153 1.82 5.17 2.73
N LEU A 154 1.21 5.29 1.57
CA LEU A 154 0.14 6.24 1.33
C LEU A 154 -1.05 5.48 0.76
N VAL A 155 -2.17 5.53 1.48
CA VAL A 155 -3.43 4.93 1.08
C VAL A 155 -4.39 6.03 0.70
N ARG A 156 -4.99 5.93 -0.49
CA ARG A 156 -6.05 6.83 -0.98
C ARG A 156 -7.37 6.08 -0.92
N THR A 157 -8.31 6.56 -0.11
CA THR A 157 -9.61 5.91 0.10
C THR A 157 -10.67 6.59 -0.76
N TYR A 158 -11.50 5.78 -1.41
CA TYR A 158 -12.61 6.19 -2.25
C TYR A 158 -13.93 5.71 -1.64
N ASP A 159 -14.98 6.51 -1.81
CA ASP A 159 -16.34 6.08 -1.48
C ASP A 159 -16.90 5.15 -2.55
N VAL A 160 -18.19 4.82 -2.41
CA VAL A 160 -18.92 3.88 -3.28
C VAL A 160 -19.14 4.42 -4.70
N GLU A 161 -18.97 5.72 -4.91
CA GLU A 161 -19.12 6.38 -6.22
C GLU A 161 -17.76 6.64 -6.89
N GLY A 162 -16.66 6.24 -6.24
CA GLY A 162 -15.31 6.47 -6.73
C GLY A 162 -14.78 7.89 -6.48
N LEU A 163 -15.38 8.64 -5.55
CA LEU A 163 -14.85 9.92 -5.11
C LEU A 163 -13.84 9.71 -3.97
N ALA A 164 -12.68 10.33 -4.06
CA ALA A 164 -11.63 10.21 -3.05
C ALA A 164 -11.98 10.99 -1.78
N VAL A 165 -12.27 10.29 -0.68
CA VAL A 165 -12.74 10.89 0.58
C VAL A 165 -11.62 11.19 1.59
N SER A 166 -10.53 10.42 1.55
CA SER A 166 -9.41 10.60 2.48
C SER A 166 -8.09 10.07 1.95
N SER A 167 -7.00 10.48 2.60
CA SER A 167 -5.67 9.88 2.48
C SER A 167 -5.14 9.50 3.86
N THR A 168 -4.58 8.30 3.96
CA THR A 168 -3.91 7.81 5.17
C THR A 168 -2.44 7.63 4.89
N TYR A 169 -1.62 8.36 5.62
CA TYR A 169 -0.17 8.22 5.61
C TYR A 169 0.27 7.29 6.72
N PHE A 170 1.21 6.39 6.42
CA PHE A 170 1.82 5.47 7.37
C PHE A 170 3.33 5.68 7.40
N SER A 171 3.90 5.64 8.60
CA SER A 171 5.34 5.56 8.82
C SER A 171 5.61 4.38 9.74
N GLU A 172 6.29 3.36 9.22
CA GLU A 172 6.44 2.06 9.89
C GLU A 172 7.89 1.60 9.92
N SER A 173 8.25 0.88 10.99
CA SER A 173 9.53 0.21 11.15
C SER A 173 9.33 -1.29 11.31
N LYS A 174 10.24 -2.06 10.75
CA LYS A 174 10.27 -3.52 10.85
C LYS A 174 10.70 -3.93 12.26
N LEU A 175 10.05 -4.96 12.80
CA LEU A 175 10.37 -5.55 14.10
C LEU A 175 11.42 -6.66 13.96
#